data_AF-A0A1G9NN11-F1
#
_entry.id   AF-A0A1G9NN11-F1
#
_cell.length_a   1.000
_cell.length_b   1.000
_cell.length_c   1.000
_cell.angle_alpha   90.00
_cell.angle_beta   90.00
_cell.angle_gamma   90.00
#
_symmetry.space_group_name_H-M   'P 1'
#
loop_
_entity.id
_entity.type
_entity.pdbx_description
1 polymer ?
#
loop_
_entity_poly.entity_id
_entity_poly.type
_entity_poly.pdbx_seq_one_letter_code
_entity_poly.pdbx_strand_id
1 'polypeptide(L)' 'MPHRNAPLTETGRLRLARCVVEDGWPLRRAAERFQVSPTTAQRWADRYRRFGKAGMTDRSSRPHTSPRRTPTRTERR' A
#
# COMPACT_ATOMS: atom_id res chain seq x y z
N MET A 1 16.44 4.07 4.48
CA MET A 1 15.01 3.98 4.84
C MET A 1 14.23 4.90 3.91
N PRO A 2 13.18 4.43 3.21
CA PRO A 2 12.33 5.31 2.40
C PRO A 2 11.68 6.37 3.30
N HIS A 3 11.60 7.60 2.82
CA HIS A 3 11.05 8.72 3.58
C HIS A 3 9.59 8.45 3.98
N ARG A 4 9.18 8.87 5.18
CA ARG A 4 7.83 8.60 5.74
C ARG A 4 6.70 9.00 4.77
N ASN A 5 6.90 10.08 4.02
CA ASN A 5 5.91 10.61 3.08
C ASN A 5 6.02 10.05 1.65
N ALA A 6 6.90 9.06 1.41
CA ALA A 6 7.02 8.47 0.09
C ALA A 6 5.70 7.77 -0.32
N PRO A 7 5.32 7.79 -1.61
CA PRO A 7 4.00 7.32 -2.05
C PRO A 7 3.67 5.88 -1.66
N LEU A 8 4.69 5.01 -1.59
CA LEU A 8 4.53 3.58 -1.32
C LEU A 8 4.50 3.24 0.18
N THR A 9 4.71 4.20 1.08
CA THR A 9 4.55 3.96 2.52
C THR A 9 3.07 3.97 2.89
N GLU A 10 2.72 3.39 4.05
CA GLU A 10 1.37 3.52 4.63
C GLU A 10 0.86 4.97 4.65
N THR A 11 1.73 5.93 5.01
CA THR A 11 1.35 7.35 5.07
C THR A 11 1.13 7.91 3.66
N GLY A 12 1.96 7.55 2.68
CA GLY A 12 1.77 7.93 1.28
C GLY A 12 0.47 7.40 0.69
N ARG A 13 0.19 6.10 0.90
CA ARG A 13 -1.05 5.44 0.47
C ARG A 13 -2.29 6.05 1.07
N LEU A 14 -2.26 6.33 2.38
CA LEU A 14 -3.37 6.95 3.08
C LEU A 14 -3.68 8.36 2.54
N ARG A 15 -2.65 9.15 2.26
CA ARG A 15 -2.82 10.49 1.69
C ARG A 15 -3.44 10.43 0.29
N LEU A 16 -2.94 9.54 -0.57
CA LEU A 16 -3.51 9.34 -1.90
C LEU A 16 -4.99 8.96 -1.80
N ALA A 17 -5.31 7.97 -0.97
CA ALA A 17 -6.68 7.47 -0.86
C ALA A 17 -7.64 8.56 -0.33
N ARG A 18 -7.20 9.38 0.63
CA ARG A 18 -7.99 10.54 1.10
C ARG A 18 -8.22 11.58 0.00
N CYS A 19 -7.22 11.88 -0.82
CA CYS A 19 -7.42 12.80 -1.95
C CYS A 19 -8.49 12.30 -2.91
N VAL A 20 -8.56 10.99 -3.18
CA VAL A 20 -9.57 10.42 -4.07
C VAL A 20 -10.95 10.32 -3.41
N VAL A 21 -11.00 9.88 -2.16
CA VAL A 21 -12.27 9.51 -1.49
C VAL A 21 -12.90 10.68 -0.75
N GLU A 22 -12.11 11.48 -0.04
CA GLU A 22 -12.58 12.62 0.76
C GLU A 22 -12.58 13.91 -0.08
N ASP A 23 -11.48 14.18 -0.79
CA ASP A 23 -11.34 15.42 -1.56
C ASP A 23 -11.91 15.32 -3.00
N GLY A 24 -12.40 14.13 -3.39
CA GLY A 24 -13.04 13.89 -4.69
C GLY A 24 -12.10 14.01 -5.90
N TRP A 25 -10.79 13.85 -5.72
CA TRP A 25 -9.85 13.99 -6.84
C TRP A 25 -10.05 12.90 -7.89
N PRO A 26 -9.96 13.24 -9.19
CA PRO A 26 -9.88 12.24 -10.24
C PRO A 26 -8.68 11.31 -10.04
N LEU A 27 -8.88 10.01 -10.29
CA LEU A 27 -7.83 8.98 -10.12
C LEU A 27 -6.54 9.32 -10.85
N ARG A 28 -6.64 9.86 -12.07
CA ARG A 28 -5.48 10.22 -12.90
C ARG A 28 -4.64 11.33 -12.26
N ARG A 29 -5.31 12.37 -11.73
CA ARG A 29 -4.67 13.48 -11.01
C ARG A 29 -3.97 13.00 -9.74
N ALA A 30 -4.63 12.14 -8.96
CA ALA A 30 -4.03 11.56 -7.76
C ALA A 30 -2.84 10.66 -8.12
N ALA A 31 -2.97 9.82 -9.14
CA ALA A 31 -1.90 8.95 -9.61
C ALA A 31 -0.65 9.74 -10.05
N GLU A 32 -0.83 10.80 -10.84
CA GLU A 32 0.25 11.71 -11.25
C GLU A 32 0.92 12.38 -10.04
N ARG A 33 0.15 12.92 -9.09
CA ARG A 33 0.70 13.62 -7.92
C ARG A 33 1.56 12.73 -7.03
N PHE A 34 1.18 11.45 -6.93
CA PHE A 34 1.84 10.44 -6.10
C PHE A 34 2.75 9.50 -6.89
N GLN A 35 2.95 9.74 -8.19
CA GLN A 35 3.87 8.95 -9.03
C GLN A 35 3.56 7.44 -9.01
N VAL A 36 2.28 7.10 -9.12
CA VAL A 36 1.80 5.71 -9.23
C VAL A 36 0.90 5.56 -10.45
N SER A 37 0.58 4.32 -10.83
CA SER A 37 -0.40 4.09 -11.90
C SER A 37 -1.83 4.44 -11.45
N PRO A 38 -2.72 4.86 -12.37
CA PRO A 38 -4.15 5.05 -12.05
C PRO A 38 -4.82 3.80 -11.47
N THR A 39 -4.41 2.62 -11.93
CA THR A 39 -4.88 1.33 -11.40
C THR A 39 -4.46 1.11 -9.94
N THR A 40 -3.26 1.55 -9.56
CA THR A 40 -2.79 1.50 -8.17
C THR A 40 -3.56 2.49 -7.30
N ALA A 41 -3.77 3.71 -7.80
CA ALA A 41 -4.58 4.73 -7.12
C ALA A 41 -6.01 4.22 -6.85
N GLN A 42 -6.64 3.58 -7.85
CA GLN A 42 -7.96 2.97 -7.71
C GLN A 42 -7.98 1.89 -6.62
N ARG A 43 -7.03 0.95 -6.67
CA ARG A 43 -6.92 -0.12 -5.68
C ARG A 43 -6.78 0.42 -4.25
N TRP A 44 -6.02 1.48 -4.05
CA TRP A 44 -5.87 2.09 -2.72
C TRP A 44 -7.13 2.85 -2.29
N ALA A 45 -7.78 3.58 -3.19
CA ALA A 45 -9.06 4.24 -2.91
C ALA A 45 -10.14 3.23 -2.51
N ASP A 46 -10.28 2.12 -3.24
CA ASP A 46 -11.27 1.08 -2.94
C ASP A 46 -10.97 0.38 -1.61
N ARG A 47 -9.68 0.11 -1.35
CA ARG A 47 -9.26 -0.46 -0.06
C ARG A 47 -9.57 0.50 1.10
N TYR A 48 -9.37 1.80 0.91
CA TYR A 48 -9.70 2.81 1.92
C TYR A 48 -11.20 2.92 2.15
N ARG A 49 -12.03 2.87 1.10
CA ARG A 49 -13.51 2.80 1.24
C ARG A 49 -13.96 1.60 2.08
N ARG A 50 -13.29 0.44 1.90
CA ARG A 50 -13.69 -0.80 2.57
C ARG A 50 -13.17 -0.94 4.00
N PHE A 51 -11.96 -0.49 4.29
CA PHE A 51 -11.27 -0.76 5.56
C PHE A 51 -10.80 0.50 6.29
N GLY A 52 -11.08 1.68 5.73
CA GLY A 52 -10.59 2.95 6.23
C GLY A 52 -9.07 3.01 6.34
N LYS A 53 -8.59 3.76 7.34
CA LYS A 53 -7.16 3.92 7.62
C LYS A 53 -6.45 2.59 7.91
N ALA A 54 -7.11 1.66 8.60
CA ALA A 54 -6.55 0.35 8.95
C ALA A 54 -6.21 -0.51 7.70
N GLY A 55 -6.83 -0.23 6.56
CA GLY A 55 -6.50 -0.88 5.29
C GLY A 55 -5.18 -0.45 4.65
N MET A 56 -4.58 0.66 5.10
CA MET A 56 -3.39 1.24 4.48
C MET A 56 -2.07 0.77 5.11
N THR A 57 -2.15 0.08 6.25
CA THR A 57 -1.02 -0.55 6.92
C THR A 57 -0.48 -1.70 6.07
N ASP A 58 0.84 -1.89 6.04
CA ASP A 58 1.43 -3.04 5.36
C ASP A 58 0.99 -4.33 6.02
N ARG A 59 0.45 -5.23 5.20
CA ARG A 59 0.26 -6.61 5.59
C ARG A 59 1.53 -7.36 5.25
N SER A 60 1.91 -8.29 6.12
CA SER A 60 2.99 -9.22 5.82
C SER A 60 2.70 -9.90 4.48
N SER A 61 3.61 -9.75 3.52
CA SER A 61 3.58 -10.53 2.27
C SER A 61 4.02 -11.98 2.49
N ARG A 62 4.41 -12.35 3.71
CA ARG A 62 4.84 -13.71 4.02
C ARG A 62 3.62 -14.65 3.96
N PRO A 63 3.76 -15.81 3.29
CA PRO A 63 2.70 -16.81 3.31
C PRO A 63 2.49 -17.31 4.74
N HIS A 64 1.24 -17.65 5.08
CA HIS A 64 0.90 -18.23 6.39
C HIS A 64 1.59 -19.59 6.61
N THR A 65 1.74 -20.36 5.53
CA THR A 65 2.39 -21.67 5.56
C THR A 65 3.39 -21.75 4.41
N SER A 66 4.60 -22.21 4.70
CA SER A 66 5.61 -22.55 3.70
C SER A 66 6.02 -24.01 3.90
N PRO A 67 5.38 -24.97 3.21
CA PRO A 67 5.65 -26.40 3.38
C PRO A 67 7.09 -26.80 3.03
N ARG A 68 7.75 -26.02 2.17
CA ARG A 68 9.16 -26.20 1.76
C ARG A 68 10.08 -25.19 2.43
N ARG A 69 9.74 -24.72 3.64
CA ARG A 69 10.57 -23.77 4.37
C ARG A 69 11.94 -24.39 4.63
N THR A 70 12.99 -23.68 4.21
CA THR A 70 14.38 -24.06 4.49
C THR A 70 14.60 -24.20 5.99
N PRO A 71 15.35 -25.22 6.45
CA PRO A 71 15.71 -25.35 7.87
C PRO A 71 16.40 -24.08 8.39
N THR A 72 16.09 -23.68 9.62
CA THR A 72 16.57 -22.41 10.22
C THR A 72 18.09 -22.25 10.20
N ARG A 73 18.84 -23.36 10.24
CA ARG A 73 20.31 -23.37 10.14
C ARG A 73 20.80 -22.82 8.79
N THR A 74 20.06 -23.07 7.71
CA THR A 74 20.41 -22.58 6.36
C THR A 74 19.93 -21.15 6.14
N GLU A 75 18.80 -20.74 6.73
CA GLU A 75 18.27 -19.36 6.62
C GLU A 75 19.15 -18.30 7.32
N ARG A 76 20.02 -18.69 8.26
CA ARG A 76 20.81 -17.77 9.12
C ARG A 76 22.29 -17.63 8.75
N ARG A 77 22.74 -18.26 7.65
CA ARG A 77 24.10 -18.05 7.09
C ARG A 77 24.13 -16.81 6.23
#